data_AF-A0A8K0KXS5-F1
#
_entry.id   AF-A0A8K0KXS5-F1
#
_cell.length_a   1.000
_cell.length_b   1.000
_cell.length_c   1.000
_cell.angle_alpha   90.00
_cell.angle_beta   90.00
_cell.angle_gamma   90.00
#
_symmetry.space_group_name_H-M   'P 1'
#
loop_
_entity.id
_entity.type
_entity.pdbx_description
1 polymer ?
#
loop_
_entity_poly.entity_id
_entity_poly.type
_entity_poly.pdbx_seq_one_letter_code
_entity_poly.pdbx_strand_id
1 'polypeptide(L)'
;MARLLQLILGCAVNCNKKQEYIKRIMDMEESLQQVIMQSIQELESNGAGALSVATNLSEGFLSTGLQPNPAIMDPQIPKLLQDLEAASNARDWMAQKCHELEMQVTLLQEEKSCIVLENQTLKEKLKEHEAIEQTNLLDAKDASSGSGHKYKELRKQLENCKEEMYKMEQ
;
A
#
# COMPACT_ATOMS: atom_id res chain seq x y z
N MET A 1 9.15 -15.20 -50.15
CA MET A 1 8.41 -14.53 -51.24
C MET A 1 6.94 -14.35 -50.91
N ALA A 2 6.22 -15.38 -50.43
CA ALA A 2 4.78 -15.28 -50.10
C ALA A 2 4.40 -14.15 -49.12
N ARG A 3 5.16 -13.94 -48.03
CA ARG A 3 4.85 -12.88 -47.04
C ARG A 3 4.86 -11.45 -47.58
N LEU A 4 5.73 -11.15 -48.54
CA LEU A 4 5.79 -9.82 -49.16
C LEU A 4 4.58 -9.61 -50.08
N LEU A 5 4.21 -10.63 -50.86
CA LEU A 5 3.00 -10.61 -51.69
C LEU A 5 1.77 -10.40 -50.83
N GLN A 6 1.65 -11.12 -49.72
CA GLN A 6 0.56 -11.00 -48.76
C GLN A 6 0.46 -9.59 -48.15
N LEU A 7 1.57 -8.99 -47.72
CA LEU A 7 1.55 -7.62 -47.19
C LEU A 7 1.09 -6.59 -48.24
N ILE A 8 1.63 -6.70 -49.46
CA ILE A 8 1.26 -5.82 -50.58
C ILE A 8 -0.24 -5.96 -50.91
N LEU A 9 -0.76 -7.19 -50.89
CA LEU A 9 -2.16 -7.47 -51.14
C LEU A 9 -3.08 -6.93 -50.04
N GLY A 10 -2.69 -7.10 -48.76
CA GLY A 10 -3.40 -6.52 -47.63
C GLY A 10 -3.47 -5.00 -47.70
N CYS A 11 -2.36 -4.35 -48.08
CA CYS A 11 -2.32 -2.91 -48.33
C CYS A 11 -3.20 -2.49 -49.53
N ALA A 12 -3.20 -3.26 -50.62
CA ALA A 12 -3.98 -2.96 -51.83
C ALA A 12 -5.50 -3.09 -51.60
N VAL A 13 -5.93 -4.08 -50.82
CA VAL A 13 -7.35 -4.31 -50.50
C VAL A 13 -7.89 -3.33 -49.45
N ASN A 14 -7.03 -2.84 -48.56
CA ASN A 14 -7.44 -1.92 -47.48
C ASN A 14 -7.22 -0.42 -47.77
N CYS A 15 -6.77 -0.05 -48.97
CA CYS A 15 -6.53 1.36 -49.32
C CYS A 15 -7.80 2.07 -49.85
N ASN A 16 -7.76 3.40 -49.90
CA ASN A 16 -8.87 4.24 -50.36
C ASN A 16 -9.30 3.97 -51.82
N LYS A 17 -8.44 3.33 -52.63
CA LYS A 17 -8.71 2.94 -54.02
C LYS A 17 -9.03 1.45 -54.20
N LYS A 18 -9.41 0.75 -53.12
CA LYS A 18 -9.66 -0.71 -53.13
C LYS A 18 -10.54 -1.20 -54.29
N GLN A 19 -11.55 -0.44 -54.69
CA GLN A 19 -12.45 -0.80 -55.80
C GLN A 19 -11.75 -0.83 -57.16
N GLU A 20 -10.80 0.09 -57.39
CA GLU A 20 -10.00 0.14 -58.62
C GLU A 20 -9.04 -1.05 -58.70
N TYR A 21 -8.41 -1.40 -57.58
CA TYR A 21 -7.52 -2.56 -57.48
C TYR A 21 -8.28 -3.88 -57.61
N ILE A 22 -9.45 -4.03 -56.97
CA ILE A 22 -10.30 -5.22 -57.11
C ILE A 22 -10.73 -5.39 -58.56
N LYS A 23 -11.21 -4.32 -59.21
CA LYS A 23 -11.60 -4.37 -60.62
C LYS A 23 -10.43 -4.75 -61.52
N ARG A 24 -9.25 -4.17 -61.27
CA ARG A 24 -8.05 -4.50 -62.05
C ARG A 24 -7.60 -5.95 -61.86
N ILE A 25 -7.77 -6.52 -60.66
CA ILE A 25 -7.52 -7.95 -60.41
C ILE A 25 -8.53 -8.81 -61.17
N MET A 26 -9.81 -8.42 -61.20
CA MET A 26 -10.85 -9.13 -61.95
C MET A 26 -10.69 -9.08 -63.49
N ASP A 27 -9.97 -8.08 -64.01
CA ASP A 27 -9.66 -7.95 -65.44
C ASP A 27 -8.35 -8.69 -65.83
N MET A 28 -7.63 -9.30 -64.86
CA MET A 28 -6.42 -10.10 -65.11
C MET A 28 -6.75 -11.53 -65.56
N GLU A 29 -5.73 -12.25 -66.04
CA GLU A 29 -5.83 -13.68 -66.38
C GLU A 29 -6.25 -14.53 -65.17
N GLU A 30 -7.10 -15.53 -65.41
CA GLU A 30 -7.68 -16.40 -64.38
C GLU A 30 -6.61 -17.12 -63.54
N SER A 31 -5.49 -17.52 -64.16
CA SER A 31 -4.35 -18.15 -63.47
C SER A 31 -3.74 -17.25 -62.40
N LEU A 32 -3.65 -15.94 -62.66
CA LEU A 32 -3.14 -14.95 -61.71
C LEU A 32 -4.18 -14.61 -60.65
N GLN A 33 -5.45 -14.56 -61.01
CA GLN A 33 -6.54 -14.36 -60.05
C GLN A 33 -6.58 -15.49 -59.02
N GLN A 34 -6.40 -16.74 -59.44
CA GLN A 34 -6.37 -17.90 -58.55
C GLN A 34 -5.19 -17.84 -57.56
N VAL A 35 -3.99 -17.46 -58.01
CA VAL A 35 -2.81 -17.29 -57.14
C VAL A 35 -3.02 -16.16 -56.12
N ILE A 36 -3.62 -15.05 -56.55
CA ILE A 36 -3.96 -13.90 -55.69
C ILE A 36 -5.01 -14.32 -54.67
N MET A 37 -6.08 -14.99 -55.09
CA MET A 37 -7.15 -15.48 -54.23
C MET A 37 -6.62 -16.47 -53.18
N GLN A 38 -5.76 -17.41 -53.59
CA GLN A 38 -5.10 -18.32 -52.66
C GLN A 38 -4.23 -17.58 -51.65
N SER A 39 -3.51 -16.54 -52.09
CA SER A 39 -2.71 -15.69 -51.22
C SER A 39 -3.55 -14.85 -50.24
N ILE A 40 -4.76 -14.41 -50.63
CA ILE A 40 -5.74 -13.72 -49.76
C ILE A 40 -6.33 -14.70 -48.74
N GLN A 41 -6.71 -15.90 -49.17
CA GLN A 41 -7.25 -16.92 -48.27
C GLN A 41 -6.19 -17.35 -47.23
N GLU A 42 -4.93 -17.47 -47.64
CA GLU A 42 -3.82 -17.70 -46.72
C GLU A 42 -3.56 -16.51 -45.78
N LEU A 43 -3.83 -15.27 -46.22
CA LEU A 43 -3.77 -14.06 -45.40
C LEU A 43 -4.89 -14.01 -44.36
N GLU A 44 -6.11 -14.36 -44.71
CA GLU A 44 -7.23 -14.39 -43.76
C GLU A 44 -7.06 -15.52 -42.75
N SER A 45 -6.52 -16.66 -43.20
CA SER A 45 -6.17 -17.80 -42.35
C SER A 45 -5.01 -17.52 -41.37
N ASN A 46 -3.97 -16.80 -41.81
CA ASN A 46 -2.77 -16.52 -41.00
C ASN A 46 -2.77 -15.12 -40.32
N GLY A 47 -3.50 -14.16 -40.87
CA GLY A 47 -3.48 -12.74 -40.48
C GLY A 47 -4.33 -12.42 -39.26
N ALA A 48 -5.30 -13.28 -38.91
CA ALA A 48 -6.05 -13.17 -37.68
C ALA A 48 -5.19 -13.44 -36.43
N GLY A 49 -4.08 -14.17 -36.56
CA GLY A 49 -3.17 -14.50 -35.45
C GLY A 49 -1.90 -13.65 -35.36
N ALA A 50 -1.37 -13.14 -36.47
CA ALA A 50 -0.08 -12.42 -36.47
C ALA A 50 -0.20 -10.89 -36.53
N LEU A 51 -1.29 -10.35 -37.10
CA LEU A 51 -1.45 -8.90 -37.27
C LEU A 51 -2.45 -8.27 -36.28
N SER A 52 -3.23 -9.09 -35.57
CA SER A 52 -4.15 -8.63 -34.51
C SER A 52 -3.47 -8.40 -33.16
N VAL A 53 -2.27 -8.95 -32.96
CA VAL A 53 -1.51 -8.83 -31.69
C VAL A 53 -1.07 -7.40 -31.40
N ALA A 54 -0.98 -6.53 -32.43
CA ALA A 54 -0.43 -5.19 -32.24
C ALA A 54 -1.46 -4.07 -32.13
N THR A 55 -2.74 -4.26 -32.47
CA THR A 55 -3.66 -3.09 -32.57
C THR A 55 -4.95 -3.13 -31.76
N ASN A 56 -5.38 -4.26 -31.18
CA ASN A 56 -6.64 -4.26 -30.41
C ASN A 56 -6.58 -5.12 -29.14
N LEU A 57 -5.70 -4.75 -28.21
CA LEU A 57 -5.70 -5.23 -26.81
C LEU A 57 -6.86 -4.63 -25.97
N SER A 58 -7.98 -4.26 -26.58
CA SER A 58 -9.17 -3.76 -25.89
C SER A 58 -10.37 -4.56 -26.35
N GLU A 59 -10.82 -5.45 -25.46
CA GLU A 59 -12.19 -5.99 -25.26
C GLU A 59 -12.98 -6.62 -26.43
N GLY A 60 -12.56 -6.49 -27.69
CA GLY A 60 -13.36 -6.88 -28.85
C GLY A 60 -13.26 -8.35 -29.26
N PHE A 61 -12.25 -9.10 -28.79
CA PHE A 61 -11.99 -10.46 -29.29
C PHE A 61 -13.01 -11.51 -28.82
N LEU A 62 -13.73 -11.26 -27.72
CA LEU A 62 -14.76 -12.17 -27.21
C LEU A 62 -16.15 -11.97 -27.84
N SER A 63 -16.34 -10.93 -28.66
CA SER A 63 -17.69 -10.56 -29.16
C SER A 63 -17.99 -11.01 -30.60
N THR A 64 -16.97 -11.37 -31.38
CA THR A 64 -17.20 -12.07 -32.66
C THR A 64 -17.29 -13.56 -32.37
N GLY A 65 -18.50 -14.14 -32.39
CA GLY A 65 -18.80 -15.55 -32.16
C GLY A 65 -18.20 -16.55 -33.17
N LEU A 66 -16.99 -16.28 -33.66
CA LEU A 66 -16.18 -17.18 -34.46
C LEU A 66 -15.28 -17.93 -33.48
N GLN A 67 -15.67 -19.18 -33.21
CA GLN A 67 -14.88 -20.12 -32.44
C GLN A 67 -13.46 -20.19 -33.04
N PRO A 68 -12.39 -19.94 -32.25
CA PRO A 68 -11.03 -19.99 -32.78
C PRO A 68 -10.74 -21.40 -33.31
N ASN A 69 -10.24 -21.50 -34.53
CA ASN A 69 -9.85 -22.77 -35.13
C ASN A 69 -8.65 -23.35 -34.35
N PRO A 70 -8.79 -24.51 -33.68
CA PRO A 70 -7.76 -25.07 -32.78
C PRO A 70 -6.47 -25.50 -33.51
N ALA A 71 -6.46 -25.52 -34.85
CA ALA A 71 -5.28 -25.88 -35.64
C ALA A 71 -4.27 -24.73 -35.83
N ILE A 72 -4.63 -23.49 -35.50
CA ILE A 72 -3.83 -22.27 -35.84
C ILE A 72 -3.42 -21.47 -34.59
N MET A 73 -3.97 -21.76 -33.40
CA MET A 73 -3.44 -21.18 -32.17
C MET A 73 -2.13 -21.87 -31.81
N ASP A 74 -1.05 -21.09 -31.68
CA ASP A 74 0.16 -21.57 -30.99
C ASP A 74 -0.28 -22.08 -29.61
N PRO A 75 -0.03 -23.37 -29.27
CA PRO A 75 -0.47 -23.97 -28.01
C PRO A 75 0.01 -23.20 -26.77
N GLN A 76 0.97 -22.28 -26.91
CA GLN A 76 1.44 -21.43 -25.82
C GLN A 76 0.53 -20.22 -25.52
N ILE A 77 -0.27 -19.74 -26.48
CA ILE A 77 -1.15 -18.58 -26.29
C ILE A 77 -2.20 -18.78 -25.18
N PRO A 78 -3.00 -19.87 -25.16
CA PRO A 78 -3.98 -20.07 -24.09
C PRO A 78 -3.31 -20.23 -22.72
N LYS A 79 -2.10 -20.82 -22.67
CA LYS A 79 -1.31 -20.94 -21.45
C LYS A 79 -0.85 -19.58 -20.93
N LEU A 80 -0.33 -18.71 -21.80
CA LEU A 80 0.09 -17.36 -21.43
C LEU A 80 -1.09 -16.50 -20.94
N LEU A 81 -2.28 -16.64 -21.53
CA LEU A 81 -3.49 -15.95 -21.05
C LEU A 81 -3.90 -16.44 -19.66
N GLN A 82 -3.85 -17.75 -19.42
CA GLN A 82 -4.13 -18.34 -18.12
C GLN A 82 -3.11 -17.89 -17.05
N ASP A 83 -1.83 -17.89 -17.40
CA ASP A 83 -0.77 -17.41 -16.50
C ASP A 83 -0.91 -15.92 -16.20
N LEU A 84 -1.32 -15.11 -17.19
CA LEU A 84 -1.60 -13.68 -17.01
C LEU A 84 -2.81 -13.44 -16.09
N GLU A 85 -3.88 -14.21 -16.26
CA GLU A 85 -5.07 -14.14 -15.39
C GLU A 85 -4.71 -14.53 -13.95
N ALA A 86 -3.98 -15.63 -13.77
CA ALA A 86 -3.50 -16.07 -12.45
C ALA A 86 -2.61 -15.01 -11.80
N ALA A 87 -1.69 -14.42 -12.56
CA ALA A 87 -0.82 -13.34 -12.08
C ALA A 87 -1.62 -12.07 -11.73
N SER A 88 -2.65 -11.72 -12.52
CA SER A 88 -3.54 -10.59 -12.23
C SER A 88 -4.31 -10.81 -10.92
N ASN A 89 -4.91 -11.99 -10.74
CA ASN A 89 -5.64 -12.32 -9.52
C ASN A 89 -4.73 -12.32 -8.29
N ALA A 90 -3.51 -12.85 -8.41
CA ALA A 90 -2.53 -12.84 -7.34
C ALA A 90 -2.10 -11.40 -6.98
N ARG A 91 -1.87 -10.54 -7.98
CA ARG A 91 -1.55 -9.13 -7.77
C ARG A 91 -2.68 -8.42 -7.01
N ASP A 92 -3.92 -8.64 -7.42
CA ASP A 92 -5.07 -7.95 -6.83
C ASP A 92 -5.31 -8.41 -5.38
N TRP A 93 -5.11 -9.71 -5.08
CA TRP A 93 -5.12 -10.23 -3.72
C TRP A 93 -4.02 -9.62 -2.84
N MET A 94 -2.79 -9.53 -3.36
CA MET A 94 -1.66 -8.94 -2.64
C MET A 94 -1.91 -7.45 -2.35
N ALA A 95 -2.44 -6.70 -3.33
CA ALA A 95 -2.80 -5.30 -3.16
C ALA A 95 -3.85 -5.12 -2.06
N GLN A 96 -4.88 -5.97 -2.02
CA GLN A 96 -5.87 -5.95 -0.94
C GLN A 96 -5.22 -6.24 0.42
N LYS A 97 -4.30 -7.22 0.49
CA LYS A 97 -3.64 -7.57 1.75
C LYS A 97 -2.71 -6.45 2.24
N CYS A 98 -2.00 -5.80 1.33
CA CYS A 98 -1.19 -4.63 1.63
C CYS A 98 -2.05 -3.51 2.23
N HIS A 99 -3.20 -3.20 1.61
CA HIS A 99 -4.10 -2.17 2.12
C HIS A 99 -4.64 -2.48 3.52
N GLU A 100 -5.00 -3.74 3.79
CA GLU A 100 -5.44 -4.18 5.12
C GLU A 100 -4.33 -4.01 6.18
N LEU A 101 -3.10 -4.38 5.84
CA LEU A 101 -1.95 -4.21 6.73
C LEU A 101 -1.62 -2.74 6.97
N GLU A 102 -1.71 -1.88 5.93
CA GLU A 102 -1.52 -0.43 6.07
C GLU A 102 -2.52 0.15 7.07
N MET A 103 -3.80 -0.20 6.96
CA MET A 103 -4.83 0.24 7.90
C MET A 103 -4.54 -0.22 9.32
N GLN A 104 -4.09 -1.47 9.50
CA GLN A 104 -3.72 -1.99 10.82
C GLN A 104 -2.52 -1.24 11.41
N VAL A 105 -1.51 -0.92 10.60
CA VAL A 105 -0.35 -0.14 11.02
C VAL A 105 -0.77 1.27 11.45
N THR A 106 -1.67 1.92 10.71
CA THR A 106 -2.21 3.24 11.07
C THR A 106 -2.91 3.20 12.42
N LEU A 107 -3.82 2.25 12.64
CA LEU A 107 -4.53 2.11 13.92
C LEU A 107 -3.57 1.88 15.10
N LEU A 108 -2.60 0.98 14.94
CA LEU A 108 -1.60 0.72 15.98
C LEU A 108 -0.71 1.93 16.25
N GLN A 109 -0.42 2.76 15.25
CA GLN A 109 0.32 4.00 15.43
C GLN A 109 -0.48 5.04 16.20
N GLU A 110 -1.79 5.16 15.95
CA GLU A 110 -2.70 6.02 16.70
C GLU A 110 -2.80 5.58 18.16
N GLU A 111 -3.02 4.29 18.42
CA GLU A 111 -3.06 3.73 19.78
C GLU A 111 -1.73 3.96 20.53
N LYS A 112 -0.60 3.70 19.86
CA LYS A 112 0.73 3.96 20.42
C LYS A 112 0.88 5.44 20.78
N SER A 113 0.43 6.35 19.92
CA SER A 113 0.49 7.80 20.17
C SER A 113 -0.33 8.18 21.42
N CYS A 114 -1.57 7.67 21.52
CA CYS A 114 -2.43 7.89 22.68
C CYS A 114 -1.78 7.38 23.98
N ILE A 115 -1.26 6.17 23.98
CA ILE A 115 -0.59 5.57 25.17
C ILE A 115 0.67 6.34 25.55
N VAL A 116 1.44 6.84 24.58
CA VAL A 116 2.62 7.66 24.83
C VAL A 116 2.24 8.98 25.51
N LEU A 117 1.19 9.65 25.03
CA LEU A 117 0.69 10.88 25.64
C LEU A 117 0.17 10.65 27.06
N GLU A 118 -0.58 9.57 27.28
CA GLU A 118 -1.06 9.20 28.61
C GLU A 118 0.11 8.91 29.56
N ASN A 119 1.13 8.17 29.10
CA ASN A 119 2.33 7.91 29.88
C ASN A 119 3.08 9.19 30.25
N GLN A 120 3.19 10.15 29.33
CA GLN A 120 3.81 11.44 29.61
C GLN A 120 3.03 12.20 30.69
N THR A 121 1.71 12.26 30.55
CA THR A 121 0.81 12.90 31.53
C THR A 121 0.94 12.26 32.92
N LEU A 122 0.97 10.92 33.00
CA LEU A 122 1.13 10.21 34.26
C LEU A 122 2.51 10.44 34.89
N LYS A 123 3.58 10.49 34.08
CA LYS A 123 4.93 10.82 34.56
C LYS A 123 5.02 12.25 35.09
N GLU A 124 4.34 13.20 34.47
CA GLU A 124 4.26 14.58 34.96
C GLU A 124 3.53 14.65 36.31
N LYS A 125 2.37 14.00 36.42
CA LYS A 125 1.64 13.89 37.69
C LYS A 125 2.44 13.23 38.80
N LEU A 126 3.22 12.20 38.47
CA LEU A 126 4.10 11.54 39.44
C LEU A 126 5.17 12.50 39.96
N LYS A 127 5.84 13.23 39.06
CA LYS A 127 6.84 14.24 39.43
C LYS A 127 6.25 15.37 40.29
N GLU A 128 5.03 15.81 39.97
CA GLU A 128 4.31 16.80 40.77
C GLU A 128 4.04 16.27 42.19
N HIS A 129 3.57 15.02 42.30
CA HIS A 129 3.35 14.39 43.60
C HIS A 129 4.65 14.24 44.41
N GLU A 130 5.74 13.79 43.77
CA GLU A 130 7.07 13.70 44.39
C GLU A 130 7.56 15.08 44.89
N ALA A 131 7.34 16.15 44.12
CA ALA A 131 7.71 17.51 44.52
C ALA A 131 6.86 18.01 45.70
N ILE A 132 5.55 17.73 45.70
CA ILE A 132 4.65 18.07 46.82
C ILE A 132 5.06 17.31 48.09
N GLU A 133 5.33 16.02 47.98
CA GLU A 133 5.77 15.19 49.11
C GLU A 133 7.10 15.71 49.69
N GLN A 134 8.05 16.05 48.83
CA GLN A 134 9.33 16.62 49.25
C GLN A 134 9.17 17.99 49.93
N THR A 135 8.24 18.83 49.47
CA THR A 135 7.90 20.11 50.10
C THR A 135 7.26 19.88 51.49
N ASN A 136 6.28 18.98 51.59
CA ASN A 136 5.63 18.63 52.84
C ASN A 136 6.62 18.09 53.89
N LEU A 137 7.62 17.31 53.46
CA LEU A 137 8.70 16.80 54.33
C LEU A 137 9.60 17.93 54.87
N LEU A 138 9.88 18.95 54.07
CA LEU A 138 10.64 20.13 54.51
C LEU A 138 9.84 20.92 55.54
N ASP A 139 8.56 21.18 55.27
CA ASP A 139 7.66 21.90 56.18
C ASP A 139 7.48 21.17 57.52
N ALA A 140 7.37 19.84 57.49
CA ALA A 140 7.29 19.01 58.70
C ALA A 140 8.59 19.06 59.53
N LYS A 141 9.75 19.14 58.87
CA LYS A 141 11.06 19.21 59.53
C LYS A 141 11.30 20.58 60.17
N ASP A 142 10.80 21.65 59.57
CA ASP A 142 10.89 22.99 60.12
C ASP A 142 9.95 23.17 61.33
N ALA A 143 8.75 22.60 61.29
CA ALA A 143 7.84 22.54 62.45
C ALA A 143 8.43 21.73 63.63
N SER A 144 9.14 20.64 63.32
CA SER A 144 9.90 19.83 64.28
C SER A 144 11.09 20.58 64.90
N SER A 145 11.84 21.35 64.11
CA SER A 145 12.95 22.18 64.62
C SER A 145 12.48 23.29 65.56
N GLY A 146 11.36 23.96 65.25
CA GLY A 146 10.78 25.00 66.09
C GLY A 146 10.30 24.49 67.46
N SER A 147 9.74 23.28 67.51
CA SER A 147 9.30 22.64 68.76
C SER A 147 10.47 22.15 69.62
N GLY A 148 11.55 21.65 68.99
CA GLY A 148 12.78 21.27 69.70
C GLY A 148 13.49 22.45 70.39
N HIS A 149 13.52 23.62 69.77
CA HIS A 149 14.05 24.84 70.39
C HIS A 149 13.22 25.29 71.60
N LYS A 150 11.89 25.26 71.49
CA LYS A 150 10.99 25.58 72.61
C LYS A 150 11.18 24.63 73.79
N TYR A 151 11.35 23.34 73.54
CA TYR A 151 11.60 22.35 74.59
C TYR A 151 12.93 22.60 75.33
N LYS A 152 14.01 22.90 74.59
CA LYS A 152 15.31 23.23 75.20
C LYS A 152 15.24 24.47 76.08
N GLU A 153 14.55 25.52 75.63
CA GLU A 153 14.38 26.75 76.39
C GLU A 153 13.56 26.51 77.67
N LEU A 154 12.44 25.79 77.58
CA LEU A 154 11.63 25.41 78.75
C LEU A 154 12.43 24.58 79.76
N ARG A 155 13.28 23.65 79.30
CA ARG A 155 14.13 22.83 80.17
C ARG A 155 15.17 23.69 80.91
N LYS A 156 15.74 24.70 80.26
CA LYS A 156 16.66 25.65 80.89
C LYS A 156 15.95 26.47 81.97
N GLN A 157 14.76 26.97 81.67
CA GLN A 157 13.95 27.72 82.64
C GLN A 157 13.58 26.86 83.87
N LEU A 158 13.24 25.58 83.66
CA LEU A 158 12.99 24.64 84.75
C LEU A 158 14.20 24.50 85.68
N GLU A 159 15.41 24.37 85.12
CA GLU A 159 16.61 24.15 85.92
C GLU A 159 17.05 25.41 86.69
N ASN A 160 16.92 26.58 86.07
CA ASN A 160 17.07 27.85 86.79
C ASN A 160 16.10 27.96 87.97
N CYS A 161 14.82 27.60 87.76
CA CYS A 161 13.81 27.67 88.81
C CYS A 161 14.09 26.65 89.94
N LYS A 162 14.59 25.45 89.60
CA LYS A 162 15.07 24.47 90.58
C LYS A 162 16.26 24.97 91.39
N GLU A 163 17.24 25.60 90.74
CA GLU A 163 18.38 26.20 91.44
C GLU A 163 17.94 27.32 92.38
N GLU A 164 16.98 28.15 91.96
CA GLU A 164 16.39 29.19 92.80
C GLU A 164 15.62 28.60 93.99
N MET A 165 14.83 27.54 93.77
CA MET A 165 14.17 26.79 94.85
C MET A 165 15.19 26.22 95.84
N TYR A 166 16.25 25.56 95.36
CA TYR A 166 17.30 25.01 96.23
C TYR A 166 18.03 26.10 97.03
N LYS A 167 18.25 27.28 96.45
CA LYS A 167 18.83 28.43 97.15
C LYS A 167 17.92 29.00 98.23
N MET A 168 16.59 28.93 98.06
CA MET A 168 15.64 29.37 99.09
C MET A 168 15.44 28.33 100.21
N GLU A 169 15.76 27.07 99.96
CA GLU A 169 15.66 25.98 100.94
C GLU A 169 16.93 25.82 101.82
N GLN A 170 18.02 26.54 101.53
CA GLN A 170 19.22 26.64 102.39
C GLN A 170 19.20 27.91 103.25
#